data_AF-A0A0A2FFG6-F1
#
_entry.id   AF-A0A0A2FFG6-F1
#
_cell.length_a   1.000
_cell.length_b   1.000
_cell.length_c   1.000
_cell.angle_alpha   90.00
_cell.angle_beta   90.00
_cell.angle_gamma   90.00
#
_symmetry.space_group_name_H-M   'P 1'
#
loop_
_entity.id
_entity.type
_entity.pdbx_description
1 polymer ?
#
loop_
_entity_poly.entity_id
_entity_poly.type
_entity_poly.pdbx_seq_one_letter_code
_entity_poly.pdbx_strand_id
1 'polypeptide(L)'
;MAKKKNIAEAATPSLETILFNCREYLRSNASLNDKRDLLLTLVFLRFVGEKFEDEQESLRGQCLANGMTDEGEIEDFLDQPGMYSGVAFVPAAARWSELILLPPTKLNASLDDALMALEESGETFKGCVRLGLFTSINLEANVIKKVMDEVSKISHKTFGTERDLIGRVYEYFL
;
A
#
# COMPACT_ATOMS: atom_id res chain seq x y z
N MET A 1 -20.73 39.31 21.11
CA MET A 1 -20.80 37.84 21.31
C MET A 1 -20.92 37.17 19.95
N ALA A 2 -19.93 36.39 19.53
CA ALA A 2 -20.06 35.39 18.47
C ALA A 2 -18.82 34.50 18.50
N LYS A 3 -18.87 33.40 19.27
CA LYS A 3 -17.87 32.33 19.19
C LYS A 3 -18.06 31.63 17.85
N LYS A 4 -17.20 31.91 16.86
CA LYS A 4 -17.07 31.04 15.69
C LYS A 4 -16.40 29.75 16.16
N LYS A 5 -17.21 28.70 16.20
CA LYS A 5 -16.84 27.33 16.51
C LYS A 5 -15.96 26.85 15.34
N ASN A 6 -14.64 26.77 15.57
CA ASN A 6 -13.74 26.04 14.69
C ASN A 6 -14.22 24.58 14.70
N ILE A 7 -14.85 24.17 13.60
CA ILE A 7 -15.04 22.76 13.30
C ILE A 7 -13.63 22.27 13.03
N ALA A 8 -13.08 21.48 13.95
CA ALA A 8 -11.90 20.68 13.66
C ALA A 8 -12.28 19.75 12.52
N GLU A 9 -11.90 20.11 11.30
CA GLU A 9 -11.59 19.11 10.29
C GLU A 9 -10.66 18.11 10.98
N ALA A 10 -11.05 16.85 11.04
CA ALA A 10 -10.17 15.80 11.52
C ALA A 10 -8.94 15.81 10.61
N ALA A 11 -7.90 16.53 11.02
CA ALA A 11 -6.72 16.75 10.22
C ALA A 11 -6.15 15.37 9.89
N THR A 12 -6.19 14.99 8.62
CA THR A 12 -5.41 13.85 8.12
C THR A 12 -4.00 14.00 8.69
N PRO A 13 -3.51 13.01 9.45
CA PRO A 13 -2.20 13.13 10.09
C PRO A 13 -1.16 13.44 9.01
N SER A 14 -0.26 14.38 9.29
CA SER A 14 0.82 14.68 8.36
C SER A 14 1.65 13.42 8.12
N LEU A 15 2.28 13.33 6.94
CA LEU A 15 3.18 12.22 6.61
C LEU A 15 4.21 11.99 7.73
N GLU A 16 4.80 13.07 8.25
CA GLU A 16 5.76 13.02 9.36
C GLU A 16 5.19 12.35 10.62
N THR A 17 3.91 12.61 10.95
CA THR A 17 3.23 12.00 12.09
C THR A 17 3.07 10.49 11.88
N ILE A 18 2.69 10.08 10.67
CA ILE A 18 2.55 8.66 10.31
C ILE A 18 3.92 7.96 10.40
N LEU A 19 4.97 8.55 9.80
CA LEU A 19 6.32 7.99 9.82
C LEU A 19 6.91 7.94 11.23
N PHE A 20 6.62 8.93 12.06
CA PHE A 20 6.99 8.94 13.47
C PHE A 20 6.33 7.78 14.24
N ASN A 21 5.03 7.57 14.07
CA ASN A 21 4.32 6.46 14.72
C ASN A 21 4.89 5.10 14.28
N CYS A 22 5.11 4.92 12.98
CA CYS A 22 5.75 3.71 12.44
C CYS A 22 7.12 3.46 13.08
N ARG A 23 7.96 4.49 13.17
CA ARG A 23 9.29 4.41 13.80
C ARG A 23 9.20 4.00 15.27
N GLU A 24 8.26 4.56 16.02
CA GLU A 24 8.08 4.24 17.43
C GLU A 24 7.63 2.79 17.64
N TYR A 25 6.71 2.28 16.81
CA TYR A 25 6.32 0.86 16.86
C TYR A 25 7.47 -0.09 16.53
N LEU A 26 8.32 0.29 15.57
CA LEU A 26 9.43 -0.53 15.15
C LEU A 26 10.64 -0.46 16.09
N ARG A 27 10.70 0.52 17.02
CA ARG A 27 11.90 0.91 17.78
C ARG A 27 12.68 -0.28 18.36
N SER A 28 12.00 -1.26 18.94
CA SER A 28 12.60 -2.44 19.60
C SER A 28 12.63 -3.72 18.75
N ASN A 29 12.15 -3.68 17.51
CA ASN A 29 11.82 -4.90 16.73
C ASN A 29 12.70 -5.13 15.49
N ALA A 30 13.56 -4.18 15.09
CA ALA A 30 14.39 -4.28 13.89
C ALA A 30 15.61 -3.32 13.92
N SER A 31 16.63 -3.61 13.11
CA SER A 31 17.75 -2.68 12.88
C SER A 31 17.28 -1.42 12.14
N LEU A 32 18.05 -0.33 12.16
CA LEU A 32 17.66 0.92 11.48
C LEU A 32 17.46 0.69 9.96
N ASN A 33 18.37 -0.05 9.34
CA ASN A 33 18.30 -0.36 7.91
C ASN A 33 17.09 -1.23 7.58
N ASP A 34 16.79 -2.23 8.42
CA ASP A 34 15.63 -3.09 8.22
C ASP A 34 14.32 -2.31 8.37
N LYS A 35 14.25 -1.38 9.34
CA LYS A 35 13.09 -0.49 9.52
C LYS A 35 12.83 0.38 8.29
N ARG A 36 13.90 0.96 7.74
CA ARG A 36 13.86 1.75 6.52
C ARG A 36 13.34 0.91 5.36
N ASP A 37 13.98 -0.22 5.09
CA ASP A 37 13.65 -1.09 3.95
C ASP A 37 12.21 -1.61 4.06
N LEU A 38 11.78 -1.99 5.27
CA LEU A 38 10.42 -2.46 5.55
C LEU A 38 9.38 -1.37 5.28
N LEU A 39 9.60 -0.15 5.77
CA LEU A 39 8.66 0.94 5.56
C LEU A 39 8.60 1.40 4.11
N LEU A 40 9.75 1.49 3.43
CA LEU A 40 9.79 1.78 2.01
C LEU A 40 8.98 0.75 1.21
N THR A 41 9.14 -0.53 1.53
CA THR A 41 8.43 -1.62 0.87
C THR A 41 6.92 -1.57 1.14
N LEU A 42 6.50 -1.30 2.38
CA LEU A 42 5.07 -1.17 2.73
C LEU A 42 4.43 0.05 2.06
N VAL A 43 5.11 1.20 2.04
CA VAL A 43 4.61 2.41 1.38
C VAL A 43 4.52 2.18 -0.13
N PHE A 44 5.51 1.51 -0.72
CA PHE A 44 5.48 1.11 -2.12
C PHE A 44 4.27 0.21 -2.43
N LEU A 45 4.05 -0.85 -1.66
CA LEU A 45 2.90 -1.75 -1.80
C LEU A 45 1.58 -1.01 -1.68
N ARG A 46 1.44 -0.14 -0.67
CA ARG A 46 0.24 0.69 -0.48
C ARG A 46 -0.03 1.57 -1.68
N PHE A 47 1.01 2.23 -2.21
CA PHE A 47 0.87 3.19 -3.29
C PHE A 47 0.51 2.52 -4.62
N VAL A 48 1.23 1.44 -4.95
CA VAL A 48 0.96 0.66 -6.17
C VAL A 48 -0.43 0.02 -6.09
N GLY A 49 -0.80 -0.54 -4.94
CA GLY A 49 -2.14 -1.10 -4.72
C GLY A 49 -3.24 -0.06 -4.91
N GLU A 50 -3.11 1.13 -4.32
CA GLU A 50 -4.13 2.18 -4.45
C GLU A 50 -4.21 2.75 -5.87
N LYS A 51 -3.07 2.87 -6.57
CA LYS A 51 -3.04 3.28 -7.98
C LYS A 51 -3.74 2.27 -8.89
N PHE A 52 -3.57 0.98 -8.60
CA PHE A 52 -4.22 -0.09 -9.31
C PHE A 52 -5.73 -0.13 -9.01
N GLU A 53 -6.13 0.03 -7.74
CA GLU A 53 -7.54 0.12 -7.33
C GLU A 53 -8.27 1.28 -8.03
N ASP A 54 -7.64 2.44 -8.15
CA ASP A 54 -8.21 3.58 -8.89
C ASP A 54 -8.42 3.28 -10.38
N GLU A 55 -7.46 2.61 -11.02
CA GLU A 55 -7.61 2.20 -12.42
C GLU A 55 -8.70 1.13 -12.56
N GLN A 56 -8.79 0.19 -11.62
CA GLN A 56 -9.86 -0.81 -11.57
C GLN A 56 -11.23 -0.15 -11.49
N GLU A 57 -11.41 0.84 -10.61
CA GLU A 57 -12.66 1.59 -10.49
C GLU A 57 -12.99 2.34 -11.78
N SER A 58 -11.99 2.94 -12.43
CA SER A 58 -12.14 3.63 -13.72
C SER A 58 -12.60 2.67 -14.83
N LEU A 59 -11.93 1.51 -14.97
CA LEU A 59 -12.27 0.48 -15.95
C LEU A 59 -13.66 -0.09 -15.68
N ARG A 60 -14.00 -0.37 -14.42
CA ARG A 60 -15.34 -0.81 -14.02
C ARG A 60 -16.41 0.21 -14.43
N GLY A 61 -16.16 1.49 -14.20
CA GLY A 61 -17.05 2.57 -14.64
C GLY A 61 -17.25 2.60 -16.15
N GLN A 62 -16.20 2.32 -16.93
CA GLN A 62 -16.28 2.20 -18.39
C GLN A 62 -17.09 0.97 -18.83
N CYS A 63 -16.90 -0.19 -18.19
CA CYS A 63 -17.70 -1.39 -18.45
C CYS A 63 -19.20 -1.11 -18.23
N LEU A 64 -19.54 -0.51 -17.10
CA LEU A 64 -20.92 -0.13 -16.77
C LEU A 64 -21.49 0.87 -17.78
N ALA A 65 -20.70 1.88 -18.18
CA ALA A 65 -21.11 2.86 -19.20
C ALA A 65 -21.32 2.25 -20.59
N ASN A 66 -20.56 1.19 -20.91
CA ASN A 66 -20.69 0.40 -22.14
C ASN A 66 -21.82 -0.64 -22.08
N GLY A 67 -22.57 -0.71 -20.98
CA GLY A 67 -23.75 -1.58 -20.83
C GLY A 67 -23.46 -2.98 -20.30
N MET A 68 -22.22 -3.28 -19.87
CA MET A 68 -21.96 -4.48 -19.07
C MET A 68 -22.60 -4.29 -17.70
N THR A 69 -23.49 -5.20 -17.32
CA THR A 69 -24.22 -5.14 -16.03
C THR A 69 -24.09 -6.40 -15.22
N ASP A 70 -23.47 -7.45 -15.79
CA ASP A 70 -23.12 -8.66 -15.08
C ASP A 70 -21.82 -8.44 -14.30
N GLU A 71 -21.86 -8.64 -13.00
CA GLU A 71 -20.71 -8.40 -12.13
C GLU A 71 -19.61 -9.43 -12.34
N GLY A 72 -19.95 -10.68 -12.68
CA GLY A 72 -18.96 -11.72 -12.95
C GLY A 72 -18.17 -11.44 -14.22
N GLU A 73 -18.84 -10.99 -15.28
CA GLU A 73 -18.16 -10.55 -16.52
C GLU A 73 -17.24 -9.34 -16.28
N ILE A 74 -17.65 -8.41 -15.41
CA ILE A 74 -16.85 -7.25 -15.03
C ILE A 74 -15.61 -7.70 -14.24
N GLU A 75 -15.77 -8.58 -13.25
CA GLU A 75 -14.64 -9.11 -12.47
C GLU A 75 -13.65 -9.88 -13.35
N ASP A 76 -14.14 -10.76 -14.23
CA ASP A 76 -13.30 -11.51 -15.18
C ASP A 76 -12.53 -10.57 -16.12
N PHE A 77 -13.17 -9.49 -16.59
CA PHE A 77 -12.52 -8.46 -17.40
C PHE A 77 -11.43 -7.72 -16.60
N LEU A 78 -11.72 -7.34 -15.35
CA LEU A 78 -10.78 -6.64 -14.49
C LEU A 78 -9.62 -7.54 -14.05
N ASP A 79 -9.76 -8.86 -14.01
CA ASP A 79 -8.64 -9.73 -13.63
C ASP A 79 -7.64 -9.99 -14.78
N GLN A 80 -7.89 -9.43 -15.97
CA GLN A 80 -7.00 -9.55 -17.12
C GLN A 80 -5.87 -8.50 -17.10
N PRO A 81 -4.58 -8.89 -16.96
CA PRO A 81 -3.47 -7.93 -16.93
C PRO A 81 -3.37 -7.05 -18.17
N GLY A 82 -3.77 -7.57 -19.33
CA GLY A 82 -3.71 -6.84 -20.61
C GLY A 82 -4.68 -5.64 -20.71
N MET A 83 -5.64 -5.52 -19.79
CA MET A 83 -6.56 -4.37 -19.76
C MET A 83 -5.93 -3.12 -19.13
N TYR A 84 -4.83 -3.30 -18.39
CA TYR A 84 -4.14 -2.21 -17.70
C TYR A 84 -2.99 -1.70 -18.56
N SER A 85 -3.14 -0.49 -19.09
CA SER A 85 -2.12 0.16 -19.94
C SER A 85 -1.41 1.32 -19.24
N GLY A 86 -2.06 1.98 -18.28
CA GLY A 86 -1.53 3.12 -17.54
C GLY A 86 -0.89 2.78 -16.18
N VAL A 87 -1.16 1.59 -15.65
CA VAL A 87 -0.66 1.10 -14.36
C VAL A 87 -0.24 -0.35 -14.50
N ALA A 88 0.76 -0.76 -13.71
CA ALA A 88 1.17 -2.15 -13.67
C ALA A 88 0.13 -2.99 -12.92
N PHE A 89 -0.12 -4.21 -13.42
CA PHE A 89 -1.10 -5.11 -12.83
C PHE A 89 -0.66 -5.62 -11.46
N VAL A 90 -1.56 -5.53 -10.48
CA VAL A 90 -1.35 -6.02 -9.12
C VAL A 90 -2.17 -7.30 -8.91
N PRO A 91 -1.51 -8.46 -8.76
CA PRO A 91 -2.19 -9.72 -8.48
C PRO A 91 -2.99 -9.65 -7.18
N ALA A 92 -4.06 -10.44 -7.07
CA ALA A 92 -4.92 -10.48 -5.89
C ALA A 92 -4.15 -10.64 -4.57
N ALA A 93 -3.12 -11.51 -4.56
CA ALA A 93 -2.28 -11.75 -3.39
C ALA A 93 -1.50 -10.50 -2.90
N ALA A 94 -1.28 -9.52 -3.79
CA ALA A 94 -0.56 -8.29 -3.50
C ALA A 94 -1.46 -7.05 -3.36
N ARG A 95 -2.79 -7.21 -3.46
CA ARG A 95 -3.73 -6.10 -3.28
C ARG A 95 -3.75 -5.68 -1.81
N TRP A 96 -3.59 -4.38 -1.56
CA TRP A 96 -3.50 -3.84 -0.19
C TRP A 96 -4.76 -4.11 0.64
N SER A 97 -5.92 -3.99 -0.01
CA SER A 97 -7.24 -4.30 0.53
C SER A 97 -7.37 -5.74 1.04
N GLU A 98 -6.70 -6.70 0.40
CA GLU A 98 -6.68 -8.10 0.85
C GLU A 98 -5.68 -8.29 2.01
N LEU A 99 -4.48 -7.74 1.86
CA LEU A 99 -3.40 -7.87 2.84
C LEU A 99 -3.78 -7.31 4.23
N ILE A 100 -4.50 -6.19 4.27
CA ILE A 100 -4.85 -5.53 5.55
C ILE A 100 -5.88 -6.31 6.37
N LEU A 101 -6.65 -7.20 5.74
CA LEU A 101 -7.68 -8.05 6.36
C LEU A 101 -7.10 -9.34 6.95
N LEU A 102 -5.86 -9.69 6.59
CA LEU A 102 -5.22 -10.90 7.07
C LEU A 102 -4.95 -10.86 8.58
N PRO A 103 -4.97 -12.04 9.24
CA PRO A 103 -4.62 -12.12 10.65
C PRO A 103 -3.16 -11.72 10.86
N PRO A 104 -2.83 -10.99 11.94
CA PRO A 104 -1.47 -10.48 12.19
C PRO A 104 -0.36 -11.54 12.12
N THR A 105 -0.67 -12.78 12.51
CA THR A 105 0.27 -13.91 12.52
C THR A 105 0.68 -14.39 11.13
N LYS A 106 -0.08 -14.04 10.09
CA LYS A 106 0.22 -14.43 8.69
C LYS A 106 0.89 -13.32 7.89
N LEU A 107 0.90 -12.08 8.39
CA LEU A 107 1.32 -10.91 7.63
C LEU A 107 2.75 -11.01 7.09
N ASN A 108 3.73 -11.45 7.89
CA ASN A 108 5.12 -11.54 7.41
C ASN A 108 5.25 -12.45 6.18
N ALA A 109 4.60 -13.63 6.20
CA ALA A 109 4.64 -14.56 5.08
C ALA A 109 3.85 -14.04 3.88
N SER A 110 2.62 -13.57 4.11
CA SER A 110 1.76 -13.09 3.03
C SER A 110 2.28 -11.82 2.35
N LEU A 111 3.03 -10.97 3.06
CA LEU A 111 3.70 -9.83 2.45
C LEU A 111 4.86 -10.26 1.55
N ASP A 112 5.64 -11.27 1.94
CA ASP A 112 6.67 -11.81 1.05
C ASP A 112 6.06 -12.53 -0.16
N ASP A 113 4.95 -13.27 0.02
CA ASP A 113 4.19 -13.86 -1.09
C ASP A 113 3.65 -12.77 -2.04
N ALA A 114 3.19 -11.64 -1.50
CA ALA A 114 2.76 -10.48 -2.29
C ALA A 114 3.91 -9.88 -3.11
N LEU A 115 5.11 -9.72 -2.52
CA LEU A 115 6.29 -9.23 -3.24
C LEU A 115 6.69 -10.19 -4.36
N MET A 116 6.63 -11.49 -4.10
CA MET A 116 6.91 -12.52 -5.11
C MET A 116 5.89 -12.46 -6.26
N ALA A 117 4.60 -12.37 -5.94
CA ALA A 117 3.54 -12.25 -6.94
C ALA A 117 3.70 -10.99 -7.81
N LEU A 118 4.10 -9.86 -7.22
CA LEU A 118 4.40 -8.64 -7.97
C LEU A 118 5.61 -8.80 -8.89
N GLU A 119 6.69 -9.43 -8.40
CA GLU A 119 7.87 -9.69 -9.23
C GLU A 119 7.56 -10.61 -10.42
N GLU A 120 6.61 -11.52 -10.26
CA GLU A 120 6.15 -12.41 -11.33
C GLU A 120 5.07 -11.78 -12.23
N SER A 121 4.43 -10.69 -11.82
CA SER A 121 3.30 -10.09 -12.56
C SER A 121 3.70 -9.29 -13.80
N GLY A 122 4.99 -8.95 -13.96
CA GLY A 122 5.49 -8.28 -15.14
C GLY A 122 6.90 -7.71 -14.99
N GLU A 123 7.42 -7.12 -16.08
CA GLU A 123 8.76 -6.54 -16.09
C GLU A 123 8.88 -5.28 -15.22
N THR A 124 7.78 -4.58 -14.96
CA THR A 124 7.78 -3.31 -14.20
C THR A 124 8.26 -3.46 -12.77
N PHE A 125 7.95 -4.57 -12.10
CA PHE A 125 8.29 -4.79 -10.69
C PHE A 125 9.53 -5.68 -10.50
N LYS A 126 10.04 -6.27 -11.59
CA LYS A 126 11.14 -7.21 -11.54
C LYS A 126 12.42 -6.55 -11.04
N GLY A 127 12.96 -7.04 -9.92
CA GLY A 127 14.12 -6.45 -9.25
C GLY A 127 13.86 -5.11 -8.55
N CYS A 128 12.62 -4.62 -8.49
CA CYS A 128 12.28 -3.39 -7.76
C CYS A 128 12.04 -3.62 -6.27
N VAL A 129 11.73 -4.85 -5.87
CA VAL A 129 11.41 -5.23 -4.49
C VAL A 129 12.45 -6.20 -3.94
N ARG A 130 12.63 -6.18 -2.62
CA ARG A 130 13.50 -7.13 -1.92
C ARG A 130 12.68 -8.32 -1.45
N LEU A 131 12.85 -9.48 -2.10
CA LEU A 131 12.19 -10.72 -1.69
C LEU A 131 12.66 -11.22 -0.32
N GLY A 132 11.75 -11.83 0.44
CA GLY A 132 12.05 -12.43 1.75
C GLY A 132 12.34 -11.41 2.85
N LEU A 133 12.01 -10.13 2.63
CA LEU A 133 12.30 -9.05 3.57
C LEU A 133 11.54 -9.25 4.88
N PHE A 134 10.24 -9.54 4.80
CA PHE A 134 9.38 -9.57 5.98
C PHE A 134 9.62 -10.81 6.84
N THR A 135 9.79 -11.98 6.22
CA THR A 135 10.16 -13.21 6.91
C THR A 135 11.58 -13.19 7.46
N SER A 136 12.52 -12.50 6.80
CA SER A 136 13.88 -12.33 7.33
C SER A 136 13.93 -11.44 8.57
N ILE A 137 13.14 -10.37 8.63
CA ILE A 137 13.05 -9.50 9.81
C ILE A 137 12.20 -10.16 10.89
N ASN A 138 11.14 -10.85 10.48
CA ASN A 138 10.20 -11.57 11.33
C ASN A 138 9.65 -10.70 12.48
N LEU A 139 9.00 -9.59 12.12
CA LEU A 139 8.40 -8.69 13.10
C LEU A 139 7.33 -9.42 13.92
N GLU A 140 7.19 -9.01 15.19
CA GLU A 140 6.09 -9.45 16.04
C GLU A 140 4.74 -9.13 15.38
N ALA A 141 3.80 -10.08 15.43
CA ALA A 141 2.55 -10.03 14.69
C ALA A 141 1.76 -8.73 14.93
N ASN A 142 1.65 -8.29 16.19
CA ASN A 142 0.92 -7.04 16.49
C ASN A 142 1.68 -5.80 16.02
N VAL A 143 3.01 -5.82 16.01
CA VAL A 143 3.84 -4.71 15.52
C VAL A 143 3.64 -4.51 14.02
N ILE A 144 3.75 -5.58 13.22
CA ILE A 144 3.57 -5.46 11.77
C ILE A 144 2.16 -5.01 11.41
N LYS A 145 1.14 -5.50 12.12
CA LYS A 145 -0.25 -5.03 11.93
C LYS A 145 -0.40 -3.53 12.19
N LYS A 146 0.12 -3.03 13.33
CA LYS A 146 0.09 -1.60 13.66
C LYS A 146 0.79 -0.74 12.61
N VAL A 147 1.94 -1.20 12.12
CA VAL A 147 2.70 -0.47 11.08
C VAL A 147 1.91 -0.43 9.77
N MET A 148 1.29 -1.53 9.36
CA MET A 148 0.41 -1.55 8.19
C MET A 148 -0.81 -0.64 8.36
N ASP A 149 -1.41 -0.59 9.56
CA ASP A 149 -2.54 0.29 9.84
C ASP A 149 -2.15 1.78 9.78
N GLU A 150 -0.95 2.15 10.23
CA GLU A 150 -0.41 3.50 10.04
C GLU A 150 -0.13 3.80 8.57
N VAL A 151 0.54 2.90 7.84
CA VAL A 151 0.83 3.05 6.41
C VAL A 151 -0.46 3.16 5.58
N SER A 152 -1.54 2.50 5.99
CA SER A 152 -2.85 2.60 5.33
C SER A 152 -3.43 4.02 5.32
N LYS A 153 -2.98 4.88 6.24
CA LYS A 153 -3.38 6.30 6.29
C LYS A 153 -2.69 7.13 5.20
N ILE A 154 -1.65 6.58 4.57
CA ILE A 154 -0.98 7.17 3.42
C ILE A 154 -1.82 6.85 2.17
N SER A 155 -2.31 7.90 1.52
CA SER A 155 -3.00 7.83 0.23
C SER A 155 -2.21 8.60 -0.83
N HIS A 156 -2.05 8.02 -2.02
CA HIS A 156 -1.48 8.68 -3.17
C HIS A 156 -2.30 9.88 -3.64
N LYS A 157 -3.60 9.96 -3.33
CA LYS A 157 -4.44 11.11 -3.70
C LYS A 157 -4.05 12.35 -2.89
N THR A 158 -3.66 12.14 -1.62
CA THR A 158 -3.23 13.21 -0.72
C THR A 158 -1.72 13.45 -0.79
N PHE A 159 -0.93 12.37 -0.84
CA PHE A 159 0.54 12.41 -0.72
C PHE A 159 1.27 12.09 -2.03
N GLY A 160 0.60 11.54 -3.04
CA GLY A 160 1.19 11.22 -4.35
C GLY A 160 1.14 12.38 -5.36
N THR A 161 0.45 13.48 -5.01
CA THR A 161 0.60 14.78 -5.69
C THR A 161 1.89 15.49 -5.28
N GLU A 162 2.44 15.15 -4.11
CA GLU A 162 3.78 15.55 -3.71
C GLU A 162 4.78 14.67 -4.46
N ARG A 163 5.55 15.30 -5.35
CA ARG A 163 6.46 14.68 -6.33
C ARG A 163 7.50 13.70 -5.77
N ASP A 164 7.62 13.55 -4.45
CA ASP A 164 8.72 12.84 -3.79
C ASP A 164 8.33 12.15 -2.46
N LEU A 165 7.16 11.51 -2.39
CA LEU A 165 6.75 10.76 -1.20
C LEU A 165 7.77 9.68 -0.82
N ILE A 166 8.22 8.89 -1.79
CA ILE A 166 9.19 7.81 -1.57
C ILE A 166 10.55 8.37 -1.11
N GLY A 167 11.01 9.48 -1.70
CA GLY A 167 12.23 10.15 -1.25
C GLY A 167 12.11 10.68 0.18
N ARG A 168 10.98 11.29 0.56
CA ARG A 168 10.74 11.74 1.94
C ARG A 168 10.74 10.59 2.95
N VAL A 169 10.15 9.44 2.60
CA VAL A 169 10.22 8.24 3.45
C VAL A 169 11.66 7.75 3.56
N TYR A 170 12.41 7.74 2.45
CA TYR A 170 13.82 7.34 2.44
C TYR A 170 14.68 8.27 3.31
N GLU A 171 14.54 9.59 3.16
CA GLU A 171 15.26 10.62 3.91
C GLU A 171 14.94 10.60 5.41
N TYR A 172 13.70 10.29 5.79
CA TYR A 172 13.32 10.24 7.21
C TYR A 172 14.06 9.13 7.99
N PHE A 173 14.50 8.08 7.30
CA PHE A 173 15.16 6.91 7.90
C PHE A 173 16.65 6.79 7.53
N LEU A 174 17.22 7.78 6.83
CA LEU A 174 18.67 7.98 6.65
C LEU A 174 19.31 8.53 7.95
#